data_AF-A0A4P7CYP5-F1
#
_entry.id   AF-A0A4P7CYP5-F1
#
_cell.length_a   1.000
_cell.length_b   1.000
_cell.length_c   1.000
_cell.angle_alpha   90.00
_cell.angle_beta   90.00
_cell.angle_gamma   90.00
#
_symmetry.space_group_name_H-M   'P 1'
#
loop_
_entity.id
_entity.type
_entity.pdbx_description
1 polymer ?
#
loop_
_entity_poly.entity_id
_entity_poly.type
_entity_poly.pdbx_seq_one_letter_code
_entity_poly.pdbx_strand_id
1 'polypeptide(L)'
;MAVEIPKFTRIEGRLNKITLSGTTKVYWQSFIYPATYQFKIGQRDLVFSTGTSDRDSAPFLAEGDQVAVAVLDGASDNNDPRMVYGLYSLEDECGYVAHYRWMNVKSKNAATRIAPNSEFKYIGAVSALLGVSFAIDYALARPLLWPEAAWPIASVAAVWLLCTTLLLIKRWRWKVFHRPTRRQRIVEEIYRCLDLGSPHCPDKKVQSV
;
A
#
# COMPACT_ATOMS: atom_id res chain seq x y z
N MET A 1 -2.26 -4.37 27.67
CA MET A 1 -1.02 -3.61 27.38
C MET A 1 -1.19 -2.90 26.05
N ALA A 2 -1.32 -1.56 26.08
CA ALA A 2 -1.34 -0.77 24.84
C ALA A 2 0.07 -0.85 24.23
N VAL A 3 0.21 -1.51 23.09
CA VAL A 3 1.49 -1.62 22.40
C VAL A 3 1.87 -0.23 21.90
N GLU A 4 2.99 0.30 22.39
CA GLU A 4 3.51 1.60 21.96
C GLU A 4 3.73 1.61 20.44
N ILE A 5 3.18 2.65 19.81
CA ILE A 5 3.29 2.88 18.37
C ILE A 5 4.56 3.73 18.16
N PRO A 6 5.40 3.39 17.17
CA PRO A 6 6.54 4.24 16.83
C PRO A 6 6.07 5.66 16.50
N LYS A 7 6.76 6.67 17.04
CA LYS A 7 6.51 8.07 16.69
C LYS A 7 7.13 8.40 15.35
N PHE A 8 6.51 9.30 14.60
CA PHE A 8 7.04 9.81 13.34
C PHE A 8 7.26 11.31 13.44
N THR A 9 8.42 11.77 13.01
CA THR A 9 8.72 13.19 12.87
C THR A 9 8.50 13.63 11.44
N ARG A 10 7.77 14.73 11.29
CA ARG A 10 7.62 15.48 10.05
C ARG A 10 8.85 16.34 9.85
N ILE A 11 9.51 16.20 8.71
CA ILE A 11 10.62 17.07 8.30
C ILE A 11 10.20 17.78 7.03
N GLU A 12 10.29 19.10 7.02
CA GLU A 12 10.00 19.91 5.84
C GLU A 12 11.28 20.52 5.29
N GLY A 13 11.34 20.64 3.98
CA GLY A 13 12.40 21.39 3.32
C GLY A 13 12.47 21.10 1.83
N ARG A 14 13.56 21.54 1.22
CA ARG A 14 13.82 21.33 -0.19
C ARG A 14 14.69 20.11 -0.42
N LEU A 15 14.35 19.35 -1.45
CA LEU A 15 15.15 18.22 -1.90
C LEU A 15 16.47 18.70 -2.51
N ASN A 16 17.58 18.18 -2.03
CA ASN A 16 18.91 18.42 -2.58
C ASN A 16 19.62 17.10 -2.90
N LYS A 17 20.46 17.08 -3.93
CA LYS A 17 21.31 15.92 -4.31
C LYS A 17 20.52 14.63 -4.49
N ILE A 18 19.43 14.68 -5.27
CA ILE A 18 18.62 13.49 -5.54
C ILE A 18 19.42 12.50 -6.38
N THR A 19 19.55 11.27 -5.87
CA THR A 19 20.17 10.15 -6.58
C THR A 19 19.18 8.99 -6.64
N LEU A 20 18.87 8.53 -7.84
CA LEU A 20 18.06 7.32 -8.03
C LEU A 20 18.98 6.10 -8.06
N SER A 21 18.90 5.27 -7.03
CA SER A 21 19.65 4.01 -6.94
C SER A 21 18.69 2.83 -7.09
N GLY A 22 18.99 1.96 -8.05
CA GLY A 22 18.27 0.71 -8.26
C GLY A 22 17.03 0.85 -9.13
N THR A 23 17.20 0.59 -10.43
CA THR A 23 16.16 0.03 -11.31
C THR A 23 16.55 -1.41 -11.58
N THR A 24 16.70 -2.22 -10.54
CA THR A 24 17.10 -3.62 -10.72
C THR A 24 15.86 -4.39 -11.14
N LYS A 25 15.81 -4.84 -12.40
CA LYS A 25 14.79 -5.76 -12.91
C LYS A 25 14.84 -7.05 -12.07
N VAL A 26 13.98 -7.16 -11.05
CA VAL A 26 13.73 -8.45 -10.42
C VAL A 26 12.89 -9.24 -11.41
N TYR A 27 13.59 -10.04 -12.20
CA TYR A 27 13.03 -10.94 -13.20
C TYR A 27 12.11 -11.94 -12.50
N TRP A 28 10.91 -12.09 -13.07
CA TRP A 28 9.81 -13.01 -12.73
C TRP A 28 8.91 -12.58 -11.54
N GLN A 29 7.62 -12.33 -11.85
CA GLN A 29 6.43 -12.27 -10.97
C GLN A 29 5.93 -10.95 -10.36
N SER A 30 6.51 -9.77 -10.62
CA SER A 30 5.93 -8.50 -10.11
C SER A 30 5.85 -7.39 -11.16
N PHE A 31 4.66 -6.81 -11.34
CA PHE A 31 4.39 -5.61 -12.15
C PHE A 31 4.87 -4.30 -11.48
N ILE A 32 5.72 -4.41 -10.45
CA ILE A 32 6.17 -3.29 -9.60
C ILE A 32 7.70 -3.36 -9.51
N TYR A 33 8.37 -2.35 -10.03
CA TYR A 33 9.82 -2.20 -9.98
C TYR A 33 10.21 -1.37 -8.77
N PRO A 34 11.03 -1.91 -7.84
CA PRO A 34 11.51 -1.11 -6.72
C PRO A 34 12.48 -0.05 -7.26
N ALA A 35 12.23 1.21 -6.93
CA ALA A 35 13.13 2.33 -7.14
C ALA A 35 13.45 2.99 -5.80
N THR A 36 14.71 3.35 -5.56
CA THR A 36 15.11 3.97 -4.29
C THR A 36 15.73 5.33 -4.54
N TYR A 37 15.08 6.38 -4.06
CA TYR A 37 15.58 7.75 -4.09
C TYR A 37 16.39 8.02 -2.83
N GLN A 38 17.61 8.52 -3.01
CA GLN A 38 18.44 9.07 -1.94
C GLN A 38 18.48 10.58 -2.12
N PHE A 39 18.24 11.33 -1.06
CA PHE A 39 18.24 12.80 -1.12
C PHE A 39 18.57 13.40 0.23
N LYS A 40 18.85 14.70 0.23
CA LYS A 40 19.10 15.47 1.45
C LYS A 40 18.02 16.51 1.66
N ILE A 41 17.60 16.67 2.92
CA ILE A 41 16.82 17.83 3.38
C ILE A 41 17.63 18.52 4.48
N GLY A 42 18.14 19.71 4.19
CA GLY A 42 19.12 20.38 5.05
C GLY A 42 20.43 19.59 5.14
N GLN A 43 20.78 19.12 6.34
CA GLN A 43 21.96 18.26 6.58
C GLN A 43 21.61 16.77 6.80
N ARG A 44 20.35 16.37 6.60
CA ARG A 44 19.88 15.01 6.89
C ARG A 44 19.84 14.18 5.61
N ASP A 45 20.49 13.03 5.62
CA ASP A 45 20.47 12.06 4.52
C ASP A 45 19.27 11.14 4.67
N LEU A 46 18.47 11.06 3.60
CA LEU A 46 17.16 10.41 3.58
C LEU A 46 17.05 9.45 2.40
N VAL A 47 16.34 8.34 2.62
CA VAL A 47 16.05 7.32 1.60
C VAL A 47 14.55 7.09 1.50
N PHE A 48 14.02 7.17 0.29
CA PHE A 48 12.64 6.85 -0.03
C PHE A 48 12.58 5.73 -1.07
N SER A 49 11.96 4.60 -0.72
CA SER A 49 11.73 3.50 -1.66
C SER A 49 10.31 3.56 -2.22
N THR A 50 10.22 3.59 -3.55
CA THR A 50 8.98 3.50 -4.33
C THR A 50 8.92 2.15 -5.06
N GLY A 51 7.74 1.74 -5.46
CA GLY A 51 7.45 0.72 -6.44
C GLY A 51 6.83 1.37 -7.67
N THR A 52 7.56 1.45 -8.77
CA THR A 52 7.04 1.98 -10.04
C THR A 52 6.39 0.85 -10.81
N SER A 53 5.10 0.95 -11.15
CA SER A 53 4.50 0.05 -12.15
C SER A 53 4.72 0.64 -13.55
N ASP A 54 4.77 -0.18 -14.61
CA ASP A 54 4.88 0.31 -15.99
C ASP A 54 3.76 1.29 -16.40
N ARG A 55 2.67 1.36 -15.61
CA ARG A 55 1.52 2.24 -15.83
C ARG A 55 1.49 3.46 -14.91
N ASP A 56 2.26 3.46 -13.83
CA ASP A 56 2.34 4.58 -12.90
C ASP A 56 3.62 5.37 -13.17
N SER A 57 3.46 6.63 -13.54
CA SER A 57 4.56 7.58 -13.62
C SER A 57 5.31 7.53 -12.29
N ALA A 58 6.61 7.20 -12.32
CA ALA A 58 7.45 7.27 -11.14
C ALA A 58 7.24 8.62 -10.43
N PRO A 59 7.27 8.68 -9.09
CA PRO A 59 7.11 9.95 -8.39
C PRO A 59 8.12 10.95 -8.97
N PHE A 60 7.61 12.01 -9.59
CA PHE A 60 8.41 13.05 -10.21
C PHE A 60 8.95 13.92 -9.08
N LEU A 61 10.01 13.46 -8.43
CA LEU A 61 10.74 14.23 -7.44
C LEU A 61 11.91 14.89 -8.16
N ALA A 62 11.86 16.21 -8.27
CA ALA A 62 12.93 17.02 -8.82
C ALA A 62 13.74 17.69 -7.72
N GLU A 63 15.00 18.02 -8.05
CA GLU A 63 15.86 18.76 -7.15
C GLU A 63 15.32 20.18 -6.98
N GLY A 64 15.21 20.64 -5.74
CA GLY A 64 14.60 21.92 -5.38
C GLY A 64 13.18 21.83 -4.87
N ASP A 65 12.47 20.72 -5.12
CA ASP A 65 11.06 20.57 -4.74
C ASP A 65 10.87 20.73 -3.24
N GLN A 66 9.82 21.45 -2.86
CA GLN A 66 9.43 21.59 -1.47
C GLN A 66 8.59 20.39 -1.03
N VAL A 67 9.10 19.64 -0.05
CA VAL A 67 8.46 18.41 0.42
C VAL A 67 8.36 18.35 1.93
N ALA A 68 7.35 17.64 2.42
CA ALA A 68 7.23 17.20 3.80
C ALA A 68 7.40 15.68 3.86
N VAL A 69 8.30 15.18 4.71
CA VAL A 69 8.57 13.74 4.83
C VAL A 69 8.28 13.23 6.23
N ALA A 70 7.72 12.01 6.31
CA ALA A 70 7.51 11.29 7.55
C ALA A 70 8.64 10.27 7.77
N VAL A 71 9.40 10.48 8.83
CA VAL A 71 10.53 9.64 9.23
C VAL A 71 10.29 9.09 10.61
N LEU A 72 10.69 7.84 10.85
CA LEU A 72 10.59 7.20 12.15
C LEU A 72 11.45 7.93 13.20
N ASP A 73 10.89 8.24 14.36
CA ASP A 73 11.63 8.74 15.52
C ASP A 73 12.42 7.63 16.20
N GLY A 74 13.72 7.85 16.30
CA GLY A 74 14.68 6.93 16.89
C GLY A 74 16.07 7.26 16.37
N ALA A 75 17.09 7.04 17.19
CA ALA A 75 18.47 7.23 16.79
C ALA A 75 18.75 6.37 15.56
N SER A 76 18.91 7.03 14.40
CA SER A 76 19.79 6.53 13.35
C SER A 76 21.19 6.61 13.97
N ASP A 77 21.52 5.57 14.74
CA ASP A 77 22.90 5.32 15.15
C ASP A 77 23.66 4.96 13.87
N ASN A 78 24.81 5.59 13.69
CA ASN A 78 25.78 5.36 12.61
C ASN A 78 25.33 5.71 11.19
N ASN A 79 25.39 7.00 10.84
CA ASN A 79 25.61 7.51 9.46
C ASN A 79 24.72 6.93 8.34
N ASP A 80 23.66 6.19 8.71
CA ASP A 80 22.81 5.44 7.82
C ASP A 80 21.63 6.34 7.43
N PRO A 81 21.36 6.49 6.13
CA PRO A 81 20.32 7.39 5.68
C PRO A 81 18.97 6.98 6.26
N ARG A 82 18.23 7.96 6.79
CA ARG A 82 16.96 7.66 7.47
C ARG A 82 15.89 7.29 6.44
N MET A 83 15.18 6.22 6.74
CA MET A 83 14.11 5.71 5.88
C MET A 83 12.87 6.59 5.99
N VAL A 84 12.39 7.06 4.84
CA VAL A 84 11.17 7.83 4.67
C VAL A 84 10.01 6.87 4.44
N TYR A 85 8.98 6.99 5.27
CA TYR A 85 7.78 6.16 5.20
C TYR A 85 6.69 6.76 4.30
N GLY A 86 6.69 8.08 4.20
CA GLY A 86 5.86 8.82 3.26
C GLY A 86 6.44 10.19 2.99
N LEU A 87 6.10 10.75 1.85
CA LEU A 87 6.51 12.05 1.37
C LEU A 87 5.27 12.77 0.85
N TYR A 88 5.15 14.07 1.10
CA TYR A 88 4.14 14.94 0.52
C TYR A 88 4.84 16.03 -0.27
N SER A 89 4.61 16.05 -1.59
CA SER A 89 5.11 17.11 -2.46
C SER A 89 4.13 18.29 -2.39
N LEU A 90 4.65 19.47 -2.06
CA LEU A 90 3.85 20.70 -2.06
C LEU A 90 3.66 21.25 -3.48
N GLU A 91 4.52 20.86 -4.43
CA GLU A 91 4.39 21.30 -5.82
C GLU A 91 3.27 20.56 -6.56
N ASP A 92 3.20 19.24 -6.38
CA ASP A 92 2.18 18.39 -7.01
C ASP A 92 0.90 18.24 -6.16
N GLU A 93 0.90 18.80 -4.96
CA GLU A 93 -0.11 18.58 -3.91
C GLU A 93 -0.42 17.08 -3.68
N CYS A 94 0.59 16.22 -3.82
CA CYS A 94 0.44 14.77 -3.83
C CYS A 94 1.28 14.09 -2.73
N GLY A 95 0.62 13.22 -1.97
CA GLY A 95 1.25 12.33 -1.00
C GLY A 95 1.70 11.02 -1.64
N TYR A 96 2.90 10.59 -1.34
CA TYR A 96 3.50 9.32 -1.76
C TYR A 96 3.82 8.51 -0.50
N VAL A 97 3.15 7.38 -0.29
CA VAL A 97 3.37 6.54 0.90
C VAL A 97 3.95 5.20 0.47
N ALA A 98 5.11 4.85 1.04
CA ALA A 98 5.93 3.69 0.66
C ALA A 98 5.36 2.34 1.17
N HIS A 99 4.13 2.02 0.81
CA HIS A 99 3.45 0.80 1.22
C HIS A 99 4.11 -0.50 0.71
N TYR A 100 4.58 -0.52 -0.54
CA TYR A 100 5.05 -1.77 -1.16
C TYR A 100 6.38 -2.24 -0.58
N ARG A 101 7.26 -1.30 -0.20
CA ARG A 101 8.56 -1.60 0.43
C ARG A 101 8.44 -2.48 1.67
N TRP A 102 7.36 -2.31 2.44
CA TRP A 102 7.16 -2.97 3.75
C TRP A 102 6.31 -4.24 3.69
N MET A 103 5.70 -4.56 2.54
CA MET A 103 4.72 -5.64 2.42
C MET A 103 5.29 -7.00 2.87
N ASN A 104 6.56 -7.28 2.53
CA ASN A 104 7.25 -8.53 2.87
C ASN A 104 8.25 -8.40 4.03
N VAL A 105 8.36 -7.23 4.66
CA VAL A 105 9.32 -6.99 5.73
C VAL A 105 8.74 -7.46 7.06
N LYS A 106 9.42 -8.37 7.76
CA LYS A 106 9.06 -8.84 9.11
C LYS A 106 9.54 -7.90 10.22
N SER A 107 9.48 -6.58 10.00
CA SER A 107 9.87 -5.59 10.99
C SER A 107 8.68 -5.21 11.87
N LYS A 108 8.98 -4.89 13.14
CA LYS A 108 8.03 -4.28 14.07
C LYS A 108 7.54 -2.92 13.56
N ASN A 109 8.32 -2.22 12.76
CA ASN A 109 7.99 -0.88 12.26
C ASN A 109 7.54 -0.91 10.79
N ALA A 110 7.16 -2.08 10.26
CA ALA A 110 6.69 -2.22 8.89
C ALA A 110 5.26 -1.66 8.74
N ALA A 111 5.07 -0.75 7.79
CA ALA A 111 3.74 -0.30 7.36
C ALA A 111 3.04 -1.40 6.54
N THR A 112 1.74 -1.21 6.26
CA THR A 112 0.97 -2.11 5.39
C THR A 112 0.30 -1.32 4.27
N ARG A 113 0.09 -1.95 3.12
CA ARG A 113 -0.71 -1.37 2.04
C ARG A 113 -2.16 -1.31 2.44
N ILE A 114 -2.79 -0.19 2.13
CA ILE A 114 -4.23 -0.01 2.29
C ILE A 114 -4.82 0.00 0.90
N ALA A 115 -5.57 -1.05 0.61
CA ALA A 115 -6.27 -1.15 -0.66
C ALA A 115 -7.26 0.03 -0.80
N PRO A 116 -7.21 0.80 -1.90
CA PRO A 116 -8.15 1.88 -2.14
C PRO A 116 -9.58 1.35 -2.27
N ASN A 117 -10.56 2.23 -2.10
CA ASN A 117 -11.97 1.86 -2.17
C ASN A 117 -12.36 1.18 -3.49
N SER A 118 -11.68 1.53 -4.59
CA SER A 118 -11.85 0.94 -5.92
C SER A 118 -11.53 -0.55 -5.95
N GLU A 119 -10.47 -1.01 -5.28
CA GLU A 119 -10.10 -2.44 -5.25
C GLU A 119 -11.22 -3.32 -4.66
N PHE A 120 -11.93 -2.81 -3.66
CA PHE A 120 -13.05 -3.54 -3.07
C PHE A 120 -14.29 -3.56 -3.97
N LYS A 121 -14.48 -2.55 -4.83
CA LYS A 121 -15.52 -2.59 -5.86
C LYS A 121 -15.23 -3.70 -6.87
N TYR A 122 -13.97 -3.88 -7.26
CA TYR A 122 -13.55 -4.98 -8.14
C TYR A 122 -13.75 -6.34 -7.48
N ILE A 123 -13.40 -6.47 -6.19
CA ILE A 123 -13.68 -7.71 -5.44
C ILE A 123 -15.18 -8.03 -5.47
N GLY A 124 -16.04 -7.04 -5.22
CA GLY A 124 -17.49 -7.20 -5.29
C GLY A 124 -17.97 -7.62 -6.68
N ALA A 125 -17.48 -6.97 -7.74
CA ALA A 125 -17.83 -7.27 -9.12
C ALA A 125 -17.41 -8.68 -9.54
N VAL A 126 -16.19 -9.10 -9.21
CA VAL A 126 -15.70 -10.46 -9.52
C VAL A 126 -16.48 -11.50 -8.71
N SER A 127 -16.76 -11.25 -7.44
CA SER A 127 -17.63 -12.15 -6.65
C SER A 127 -19.03 -12.27 -7.24
N ALA A 128 -19.61 -11.18 -7.75
CA ALA A 128 -20.91 -11.21 -8.41
C ALA A 128 -20.85 -12.00 -9.73
N LEU A 129 -19.81 -11.80 -10.55
CA LEU A 129 -19.60 -12.55 -11.78
C LEU A 129 -19.47 -14.05 -11.51
N LEU A 130 -18.67 -14.44 -10.51
CA LEU A 130 -18.53 -15.85 -10.10
C LEU A 130 -19.85 -16.44 -9.60
N GLY A 131 -20.64 -15.66 -8.85
CA GLY A 131 -21.97 -16.08 -8.41
C GLY A 131 -22.95 -16.28 -9.57
N VAL A 132 -22.90 -15.40 -10.58
CA VAL A 132 -23.72 -15.53 -11.80
C VAL A 132 -23.27 -16.73 -12.62
N SER A 133 -21.97 -16.94 -12.83
CA SER A 133 -21.43 -18.12 -13.50
C SER A 133 -21.91 -19.40 -12.82
N PHE A 134 -21.76 -19.47 -11.49
CA PHE A 134 -22.23 -20.63 -10.71
C PHE A 134 -23.74 -20.87 -10.84
N ALA A 135 -24.55 -19.81 -10.85
CA ALA A 135 -26.00 -19.92 -11.03
C ALA A 135 -26.39 -20.40 -12.44
N ILE A 136 -25.69 -19.93 -13.47
CA ILE A 136 -25.87 -20.38 -14.86
C ILE A 136 -25.48 -21.85 -14.99
N ASP A 137 -24.32 -22.24 -14.47
CA ASP A 137 -23.87 -23.64 -14.48
C ASP A 137 -24.86 -24.54 -13.75
N TYR A 138 -25.36 -24.12 -12.59
CA TYR A 138 -26.37 -24.87 -11.83
C TYR A 138 -27.69 -25.01 -12.59
N ALA A 139 -28.13 -23.96 -13.31
CA ALA A 139 -29.35 -23.98 -14.11
C ALA A 139 -29.22 -24.85 -15.37
N LEU A 140 -28.06 -24.83 -16.05
CA LEU A 140 -27.78 -25.58 -17.27
C LEU A 140 -27.37 -27.04 -17.01
N ALA A 141 -26.75 -27.33 -15.86
CA ALA A 141 -26.40 -28.70 -15.45
C ALA A 141 -27.61 -29.53 -15.00
N ARG A 142 -28.73 -28.90 -14.64
CA ARG A 142 -29.99 -29.62 -14.32
C ARG A 142 -30.54 -30.44 -15.51
N PRO A 143 -30.61 -29.90 -16.75
CA PRO A 143 -31.10 -30.66 -17.91
C PRO A 143 -30.04 -31.52 -18.61
N LEU A 144 -28.73 -31.24 -18.50
CA LEU A 144 -27.66 -32.04 -19.11
C LEU A 144 -26.80 -32.69 -18.02
N LEU A 145 -27.00 -34.00 -17.83
CA LEU A 145 -26.31 -34.88 -16.89
C LEU A 145 -24.77 -34.90 -17.09
N TRP A 146 -24.03 -33.91 -16.58
CA TRP A 146 -22.59 -34.04 -16.30
C TRP A 146 -22.22 -33.37 -14.97
N PRO A 147 -22.42 -34.06 -13.83
CA PRO A 147 -22.07 -33.55 -12.50
C PRO A 147 -20.59 -33.18 -12.33
N GLU A 148 -19.70 -33.67 -13.20
CA GLU A 148 -18.26 -33.39 -13.17
C GLU A 148 -17.91 -31.94 -13.59
N ALA A 149 -18.77 -31.25 -14.36
CA ALA A 149 -18.50 -29.89 -14.83
C ALA A 149 -18.72 -28.80 -13.75
N ALA A 150 -19.53 -29.08 -12.71
CA ALA A 150 -19.85 -28.10 -11.67
C ALA A 150 -18.74 -27.98 -10.59
N TRP A 151 -17.94 -29.02 -10.39
CA TRP A 151 -16.88 -29.07 -9.37
C TRP A 151 -15.77 -28.01 -9.53
N PRO A 152 -15.21 -27.76 -10.73
CA PRO A 152 -14.13 -26.78 -10.87
C PRO A 152 -14.60 -25.34 -10.58
N ILE A 153 -15.79 -24.95 -11.02
CA ILE A 153 -16.30 -23.58 -10.83
C ILE A 153 -16.69 -23.36 -9.37
N ALA A 154 -17.32 -24.36 -8.73
CA ALA A 154 -17.58 -24.33 -7.29
C ALA A 154 -16.29 -24.21 -6.47
N SER A 155 -15.23 -24.93 -6.87
CA SER A 155 -13.93 -24.89 -6.20
C SER A 155 -13.26 -23.52 -6.32
N VAL A 156 -13.26 -22.94 -7.52
CA VAL A 156 -12.72 -21.59 -7.76
C VAL A 156 -13.51 -20.53 -7.00
N ALA A 157 -14.84 -20.62 -7.00
CA ALA A 157 -15.70 -19.71 -6.24
C ALA A 157 -15.45 -19.84 -4.73
N ALA A 158 -15.28 -21.05 -4.20
CA ALA A 158 -14.98 -21.28 -2.78
C ALA A 158 -13.62 -20.68 -2.37
N VAL A 159 -12.57 -20.92 -3.16
CA VAL A 159 -11.24 -20.32 -2.91
C VAL A 159 -11.30 -18.80 -3.00
N TRP A 160 -12.00 -18.26 -4.01
CA TRP A 160 -12.20 -16.82 -4.15
C TRP A 160 -12.93 -16.21 -2.95
N LEU A 161 -14.03 -16.82 -2.51
CA LEU A 161 -14.80 -16.38 -1.34
C LEU A 161 -13.96 -16.45 -0.07
N LEU A 162 -13.15 -17.50 0.12
CA LEU A 162 -12.26 -17.61 1.28
C LEU A 162 -11.20 -16.49 1.27
N CYS A 163 -10.57 -16.22 0.13
CA CYS A 163 -9.58 -15.13 0.01
C CYS A 163 -10.22 -13.75 0.23
N THR A 164 -11.38 -13.50 -0.38
CA THR A 164 -12.04 -12.18 -0.33
C THR A 164 -12.66 -11.90 1.03
N THR A 165 -13.25 -12.90 1.69
CA THR A 165 -13.76 -12.76 3.07
C THR A 165 -12.64 -12.38 4.04
N LEU A 166 -11.46 -12.99 3.95
CA LEU A 166 -10.32 -12.62 4.79
C LEU A 166 -9.89 -11.15 4.59
N LEU A 167 -9.90 -10.66 3.34
CA LEU A 167 -9.60 -9.26 3.03
C LEU A 167 -10.68 -8.30 3.56
N LEU A 168 -11.95 -8.66 3.37
CA LEU A 168 -13.10 -7.89 3.86
C LEU A 168 -13.13 -7.83 5.38
N ILE A 169 -12.85 -8.93 6.08
CA ILE A 169 -12.77 -8.99 7.54
C ILE A 169 -11.67 -8.05 8.05
N LYS A 170 -10.47 -8.06 7.45
CA LYS A 170 -9.39 -7.14 7.84
C LYS A 170 -9.81 -5.68 7.72
N ARG A 171 -10.54 -5.34 6.65
CA ARG A 171 -11.06 -3.99 6.43
C ARG A 171 -12.19 -3.64 7.39
N TRP A 172 -13.16 -4.53 7.59
CA TRP A 172 -14.29 -4.33 8.51
C TRP A 172 -13.82 -4.17 9.96
N ARG A 173 -12.87 -5.00 10.39
CA ARG A 173 -12.23 -4.89 11.71
C ARG A 173 -11.64 -3.50 11.97
N TRP A 174 -11.07 -2.91 10.94
CA TRP A 174 -10.51 -1.59 11.03
C TRP A 174 -11.60 -0.50 10.96
N LYS A 175 -12.37 -0.47 9.87
CA LYS A 175 -13.33 0.61 9.57
C LYS A 175 -14.55 0.61 10.50
N VAL A 176 -15.11 -0.55 10.82
CA VAL A 176 -16.37 -0.67 11.56
C VAL A 176 -16.10 -0.87 13.04
N PHE A 177 -15.23 -1.82 13.36
CA PHE A 177 -14.96 -2.17 14.75
C PHE A 177 -13.88 -1.28 15.42
N HIS A 178 -13.30 -0.31 14.69
CA HIS A 178 -12.26 0.60 15.18
C HIS A 178 -11.10 -0.15 15.87
N ARG A 179 -10.78 -1.36 15.36
CA ARG A 179 -9.73 -2.24 15.88
C ARG A 179 -8.62 -2.43 14.84
N PRO A 180 -7.86 -1.38 14.51
CA PRO A 180 -6.72 -1.49 13.61
C PRO A 180 -5.64 -2.38 14.21
N THR A 181 -5.02 -3.17 13.34
CA THR A 181 -3.77 -3.89 13.62
C THR A 181 -2.61 -2.91 13.80
N ARG A 182 -1.52 -3.34 14.43
CA ARG A 182 -0.35 -2.47 14.67
C ARG A 182 0.19 -1.83 13.38
N ARG A 183 0.26 -2.59 12.28
CA ARG A 183 0.72 -2.06 10.98
C ARG A 183 -0.23 -1.02 10.39
N GLN A 184 -1.54 -1.16 10.62
CA GLN A 184 -2.54 -0.17 10.20
C GLN A 184 -2.41 1.12 11.01
N ARG A 185 -2.18 1.02 12.32
CA ARG A 185 -1.93 2.19 13.18
C ARG A 185 -0.66 2.95 12.79
N ILE A 186 0.38 2.24 12.38
CA ILE A 186 1.60 2.87 11.83
C ILE A 186 1.25 3.72 10.61
N VAL A 187 0.38 3.23 9.73
CA VAL A 187 -0.05 4.01 8.56
C VAL A 187 -0.91 5.20 8.96
N GLU A 188 -1.83 5.04 9.91
CA GLU A 188 -2.61 6.18 10.43
C GLU A 188 -1.68 7.29 10.97
N GLU A 189 -0.61 6.91 11.69
CA GLU A 189 0.36 7.86 12.20
C GLU A 189 1.15 8.55 11.09
N ILE A 190 1.51 7.83 10.01
CA ILE A 190 2.15 8.43 8.82
C ILE A 190 1.21 9.45 8.15
N TYR A 191 -0.06 9.09 7.94
CA TYR A 191 -1.05 9.99 7.35
C TYR A 191 -1.30 11.22 8.21
N ARG A 192 -1.34 11.05 9.53
CA ARG A 192 -1.47 12.16 10.49
C ARG A 192 -0.22 13.04 10.50
N CYS A 193 0.97 12.45 10.48
CA CYS A 193 2.25 13.17 10.46
C CYS A 193 2.37 14.06 9.21
N LEU A 194 1.90 13.58 8.06
CA LEU A 194 1.91 14.31 6.79
C LEU A 194 0.67 15.16 6.53
N ASP A 195 -0.30 15.17 7.46
CA ASP A 195 -1.56 15.89 7.30
C ASP A 195 -2.31 15.51 6.01
N LEU A 196 -2.44 14.19 5.77
CA LEU A 196 -3.11 13.60 4.60
C LEU A 196 -4.56 13.19 4.89
N GLY A 197 -5.06 13.46 6.09
CA GLY A 197 -6.38 13.01 6.54
C GLY A 197 -6.38 11.54 6.98
N SER A 198 -7.43 10.79 6.61
CA SER A 198 -7.58 9.38 6.96
C SER A 198 -7.07 8.46 5.85
N PRO A 199 -6.42 7.33 6.16
CA PRO A 199 -6.08 6.35 5.13
C PRO A 199 -7.28 5.74 4.38
N HIS A 200 -8.50 5.86 4.91
CA HIS A 200 -9.72 5.40 4.24
C HIS A 200 -10.44 6.48 3.44
N CYS A 201 -10.13 7.74 3.73
CA CYS A 201 -10.71 8.92 3.11
C CYS A 201 -9.64 10.02 3.21
N PRO A 202 -8.62 9.98 2.33
CA PRO A 202 -7.56 10.97 2.38
C PRO A 202 -8.11 12.32 1.93
N ASP A 203 -7.70 13.39 2.60
CA ASP A 203 -8.11 14.75 2.28
C ASP A 203 -7.34 15.30 1.07
N LYS A 204 -6.20 14.69 0.77
CA LYS A 204 -5.28 15.04 -0.32
C LYS A 204 -5.12 13.86 -1.27
N LYS A 205 -4.62 14.12 -2.48
CA LYS A 205 -4.28 13.05 -3.42
C LYS A 205 -3.14 12.22 -2.83
N VAL A 206 -3.34 10.91 -2.68
CA VAL A 206 -2.32 10.00 -2.17
C VAL A 206 -2.10 8.85 -3.14
N GLN A 207 -0.84 8.62 -3.49
CA GLN A 207 -0.36 7.48 -4.25
C GLN A 207 0.31 6.48 -3.32
N SER A 208 -0.06 5.22 -3.48
CA SER A 208 0.65 4.12 -2.83
C SER A 208 1.84 3.73 -3.67
N VAL A 209 3.03 3.93 -3.12
CA VAL A 209 4.31 3.57 -3.74
C VAL A 209 5.08 2.56 -2.91
#